data_AF-A0A925F413-F1
#
_entry.id   AF-A0A925F413-F1
#
_cell.length_a   1.000
_cell.length_b   1.000
_cell.length_c   1.000
_cell.angle_alpha   90.00
_cell.angle_beta   90.00
_cell.angle_gamma   90.00
#
_symmetry.space_group_name_H-M   'P 1'
#
loop_
_entity.id
_entity.type
_entity.pdbx_description
1 polymer ?
#
loop_
_entity_poly.entity_id
_entity_poly.type
_entity_poly.pdbx_seq_one_letter_code
_entity_poly.pdbx_strand_id
1 'polypeptide(L)'
;MQAQSFIKKLLFAFLTSFCLLHICIGQTYTHIYYFDKDLAVTKERDAIVIGKGFKEEGLYRLDYFGRQEGELFLFAHFIDSSLKLLQGPSTRFHKNGRVENQGNFLNDQKDGLWQSWDNKGLKKDSAIYQHGKAIRVAVFKYNKNGMVNYYSLKDSLADTFTTISYNDKGILTSEVFFKGQLGILKTYDSGTVKLDSLYTREEREAAFVGGQAAWIRYLQKNLNANTPVNNRSPRGKFQVMVKFIVAKDGSISEVIPQTKFGYGMEDEVVRIIKNGPKWEPAVQYGRKVNAYRRQPVTFIVEPY
;
A
#
# COMPACT_ATOMS: atom_id res chain seq x y z
N MET A 1 -5.53 -34.07 -15.49
CA MET A 1 -4.74 -33.39 -16.56
C MET A 1 -5.56 -32.39 -17.39
N GLN A 2 -6.59 -31.75 -16.82
CA GLN A 2 -7.44 -30.75 -17.51
C GLN A 2 -7.51 -29.37 -16.80
N ALA A 3 -6.90 -29.21 -15.62
CA ALA A 3 -6.90 -27.95 -14.86
C ALA A 3 -5.71 -27.02 -15.18
N GLN A 4 -4.63 -27.53 -15.78
CA GLN A 4 -3.45 -26.73 -16.16
C GLN A 4 -3.61 -25.96 -17.49
N SER A 5 -4.70 -26.19 -18.23
CA SER A 5 -4.97 -25.58 -19.54
C SER A 5 -5.66 -24.21 -19.44
N PHE A 6 -6.32 -23.89 -18.32
CA PHE A 6 -7.11 -22.66 -18.18
C PHE A 6 -6.28 -21.44 -17.76
N ILE A 7 -5.18 -21.64 -17.01
CA ILE A 7 -4.39 -20.54 -16.43
C ILE A 7 -3.34 -20.00 -17.41
N LYS A 8 -2.89 -20.79 -18.40
CA LYS A 8 -2.00 -20.30 -19.48
C LYS A 8 -2.70 -19.40 -20.50
N LYS A 9 -4.04 -19.40 -20.57
CA LYS A 9 -4.80 -18.58 -21.54
C LYS A 9 -5.10 -17.15 -21.08
N LEU A 10 -4.86 -16.80 -19.82
CA LEU A 10 -5.11 -15.42 -19.32
C LEU A 10 -3.87 -14.51 -19.31
N LEU A 11 -2.69 -15.05 -19.60
CA LEU A 11 -1.41 -14.32 -19.62
C LEU A 11 -0.91 -13.97 -21.04
N PHE A 12 -1.66 -14.34 -22.08
CA PHE A 12 -1.30 -14.15 -23.49
C PHE A 12 -2.47 -13.54 -24.29
N ALA A 13 -2.90 -12.34 -23.92
CA ALA A 13 -3.89 -11.59 -24.72
C ALA A 13 -3.84 -10.08 -24.43
N PHE A 14 -2.67 -9.45 -24.47
CA PHE A 14 -2.52 -7.99 -24.68
C PHE A 14 -1.11 -7.72 -25.23
N LEU A 15 -0.87 -8.13 -26.47
CA LEU A 15 0.30 -7.77 -27.27
C LEU A 15 -0.15 -7.59 -28.72
N THR A 16 -0.98 -6.58 -28.94
CA THR A 16 -1.21 -5.96 -30.24
C THR A 16 -0.53 -4.60 -30.16
N SER A 17 0.72 -4.53 -30.60
CA SER A 17 1.07 -3.93 -31.89
C SER A 17 0.73 -2.45 -31.95
N PHE A 18 1.73 -1.61 -31.68
CA PHE A 18 1.90 -0.31 -32.33
C PHE A 18 3.41 -0.07 -32.47
N CYS A 19 4.06 -0.89 -33.29
CA CYS A 19 5.37 -0.54 -33.82
C CYS A 19 5.11 0.27 -35.09
N LEU A 20 4.71 1.53 -34.93
CA LEU A 20 4.73 2.49 -36.02
C LEU A 20 6.18 2.90 -36.22
N LEU A 21 6.78 2.39 -37.29
CA LEU A 21 7.93 3.01 -37.96
C LEU A 21 7.58 4.46 -38.27
N HIS A 22 7.92 5.38 -37.36
CA HIS A 22 7.90 6.79 -37.66
C HIS A 22 9.11 7.07 -38.55
N ILE A 23 8.82 7.30 -39.82
CA ILE A 23 9.63 8.16 -40.69
C ILE A 23 9.97 9.40 -39.85
N CYS A 24 11.26 9.70 -39.72
CA CYS A 24 11.77 10.82 -38.93
C CYS A 24 11.40 12.14 -39.63
N ILE A 25 10.13 12.51 -39.60
CA ILE A 25 9.68 13.86 -39.90
C ILE A 25 10.10 14.68 -38.68
N GLY A 26 11.02 15.63 -38.87
CA GLY A 26 11.42 16.55 -37.80
C GLY A 26 10.17 17.20 -37.19
N GLN A 27 9.96 16.99 -35.90
CA GLN A 27 8.85 17.61 -35.17
C GLN A 27 8.99 19.13 -35.26
N THR A 28 8.01 19.79 -35.87
CA THR A 28 7.99 21.24 -35.94
C THR A 28 7.16 21.77 -34.78
N TYR A 29 7.83 22.21 -33.73
CA TYR A 29 7.19 22.87 -32.60
C TYR A 29 6.56 24.19 -33.05
N THR A 30 5.31 24.41 -32.65
CA THR A 30 4.53 25.59 -33.04
C THR A 30 4.48 26.67 -31.97
N HIS A 31 4.60 26.28 -30.69
CA HIS A 31 4.57 27.21 -29.57
C HIS A 31 5.56 26.79 -28.49
N ILE A 32 6.04 27.79 -27.75
CA ILE A 32 6.89 27.61 -26.57
C ILE A 32 6.14 28.16 -25.35
N TYR A 33 6.13 27.37 -24.28
CA TYR A 33 5.52 27.70 -23.00
C TYR A 33 6.59 27.67 -21.91
N TYR A 34 6.40 28.46 -20.88
CA TYR A 34 7.34 28.64 -19.78
C TYR A 34 6.64 28.30 -18.48
N PHE A 35 7.22 27.41 -17.68
CA PHE A 35 6.62 26.93 -16.44
C PHE A 35 7.56 27.06 -15.24
N ASP A 36 6.97 27.30 -14.08
CA ASP A 36 7.67 27.24 -12.79
C ASP A 36 7.81 25.79 -12.29
N LYS A 37 8.25 25.63 -11.04
CA LYS A 37 8.47 24.33 -10.40
C LYS A 37 7.20 23.51 -10.17
N ASP A 38 6.04 24.17 -10.14
CA ASP A 38 4.73 23.56 -9.89
C ASP A 38 3.98 23.32 -11.21
N LEU A 39 4.67 23.50 -12.35
CA LEU A 39 4.12 23.45 -13.71
C LEU A 39 3.04 24.51 -13.98
N ALA A 40 3.04 25.62 -13.24
CA ALA A 40 2.19 26.76 -13.54
C ALA A 40 2.83 27.65 -14.62
N VAL A 41 2.02 28.19 -15.53
CA VAL A 41 2.49 29.09 -16.59
C VAL A 41 3.11 30.33 -15.96
N THR A 42 4.32 30.68 -16.38
CA THR A 42 5.09 31.80 -15.85
C THR A 42 5.84 32.56 -16.95
N LYS A 43 6.57 33.61 -16.58
CA LYS A 43 7.45 34.37 -17.48
C LYS A 43 8.73 33.58 -17.75
N GLU A 44 9.29 33.74 -18.95
CA GLU A 44 10.54 33.06 -19.35
C GLU A 44 11.68 33.20 -18.33
N ARG A 45 11.90 34.40 -17.79
CA ARG A 45 12.99 34.64 -16.82
C ARG A 45 12.84 33.83 -15.52
N ASP A 46 11.61 33.48 -15.16
CA ASP A 46 11.25 32.79 -13.92
C ASP A 46 11.05 31.28 -14.15
N ALA A 47 11.14 30.82 -15.40
CA ALA A 47 10.86 29.46 -15.80
C ALA A 47 11.99 28.50 -15.45
N ILE A 48 11.64 27.31 -14.98
CA ILE A 48 12.57 26.17 -14.83
C ILE A 48 12.24 25.00 -15.74
N VAL A 49 11.08 25.05 -16.40
CA VAL A 49 10.62 24.07 -17.39
C VAL A 49 10.21 24.81 -18.67
N ILE A 50 10.59 24.25 -19.81
CA ILE A 50 10.20 24.71 -21.14
C ILE A 50 9.25 23.69 -21.74
N GLY A 51 8.05 24.11 -22.10
CA GLY A 51 7.12 23.30 -22.89
C GLY A 51 7.23 23.64 -24.36
N LYS A 52 7.28 22.63 -25.23
CA LYS A 52 7.23 22.81 -26.68
C LYS A 52 6.02 22.07 -27.26
N GLY A 53 5.12 22.82 -27.90
CA GLY A 53 3.80 22.32 -28.29
C GLY A 53 3.57 22.24 -29.79
N PHE A 54 2.86 21.21 -30.23
CA PHE A 54 2.47 21.00 -31.63
C PHE A 54 1.17 20.20 -31.74
N LYS A 55 0.49 20.32 -32.88
CA LYS A 55 -0.73 19.54 -33.15
C LYS A 55 -0.34 18.13 -33.58
N GLU A 56 -0.88 17.12 -32.91
CA GLU A 56 -0.65 15.69 -33.17
C GLU A 56 -2.00 14.97 -33.09
N GLU A 57 -2.38 14.25 -34.17
CA GLU A 57 -3.59 13.42 -34.22
C GLU A 57 -4.90 14.12 -33.77
N GLY A 58 -5.05 15.41 -34.08
CA GLY A 58 -6.23 16.20 -33.73
C GLY A 58 -6.23 16.76 -32.31
N LEU A 59 -5.22 16.44 -31.51
CA LEU A 59 -4.97 16.99 -30.18
C LEU A 59 -3.76 17.95 -30.22
N TYR A 60 -3.53 18.62 -29.11
CA TYR A 60 -2.36 19.46 -28.91
C TYR A 60 -1.40 18.79 -27.94
N ARG A 61 -0.30 18.27 -28.46
CA ARG A 61 0.76 17.68 -27.65
C ARG A 61 1.68 18.76 -27.09
N LEU A 62 2.07 18.60 -25.83
CA LEU A 62 3.06 19.42 -25.17
C LEU A 62 4.15 18.53 -24.56
N ASP A 63 5.38 18.73 -25.01
CA ASP A 63 6.58 18.10 -24.49
C ASP A 63 7.25 19.04 -23.47
N TYR A 64 7.50 18.56 -22.26
CA TYR A 64 8.07 19.34 -21.14
C TYR A 64 9.53 18.97 -20.92
N PHE A 65 10.39 19.98 -21.01
CA PHE A 65 11.84 19.86 -20.87
C PHE A 65 12.33 20.59 -19.63
N GLY A 66 13.26 19.99 -18.88
CA GLY A 66 14.01 20.71 -17.86
C GLY A 66 14.83 21.83 -18.51
N ARG A 67 14.79 23.05 -17.96
CA ARG A 67 15.46 24.20 -18.59
C ARG A 67 16.98 24.07 -18.57
N GLN A 68 17.54 23.46 -17.53
CA GLN A 68 18.99 23.35 -17.35
C GLN A 68 19.59 22.16 -18.12
N GLU A 69 19.01 20.97 -18.01
CA GLU A 69 19.58 19.76 -18.60
C GLU A 69 18.97 19.44 -20.00
N GLY A 70 17.87 20.11 -20.38
CA GLY A 70 17.21 19.95 -21.68
C GLY A 70 16.48 18.62 -21.84
N GLU A 71 16.27 17.91 -20.74
CA GLU A 71 15.74 16.56 -20.66
C GLU A 71 14.22 16.55 -20.73
N LEU A 72 13.65 15.74 -21.64
CA LEU A 72 12.21 15.47 -21.68
C LEU A 72 11.82 14.63 -20.47
N PHE A 73 11.00 15.17 -19.57
CA PHE A 73 10.54 14.44 -18.39
C PHE A 73 9.03 14.16 -18.39
N LEU A 74 8.27 14.81 -19.28
CA LEU A 74 6.83 14.62 -19.43
C LEU A 74 6.41 14.99 -20.84
N PHE A 75 5.48 14.22 -21.42
CA PHE A 75 4.59 14.76 -22.44
C PHE A 75 3.14 14.50 -22.06
N ALA A 76 2.25 15.38 -22.54
CA ALA A 76 0.83 15.28 -22.36
C ALA A 76 0.08 15.87 -23.55
N HIS A 77 -1.13 15.40 -23.78
CA HIS A 77 -2.02 15.92 -24.81
C HIS A 77 -3.16 16.73 -24.19
N PHE A 78 -3.55 17.77 -24.90
CA PHE A 78 -4.62 18.69 -24.57
C PHE A 78 -5.59 18.80 -25.75
N ILE A 79 -6.80 19.30 -25.49
CA ILE A 79 -7.76 19.55 -26.58
C ILE A 79 -7.26 20.62 -27.57
N ASP A 80 -6.45 21.58 -27.09
CA ASP A 80 -5.94 22.71 -27.85
C ASP A 80 -4.72 23.35 -27.15
N SER A 81 -4.20 24.42 -27.76
CA SER A 81 -3.05 25.18 -27.26
C SER A 81 -3.31 26.02 -26.01
N SER A 82 -4.54 26.07 -25.48
CA SER A 82 -4.83 26.75 -24.21
C SER A 82 -4.30 25.98 -23.00
N LEU A 83 -3.97 24.69 -23.17
CA LEU A 83 -3.47 23.79 -22.15
C LEU A 83 -4.42 23.59 -20.95
N LYS A 84 -5.70 23.92 -21.10
CA LYS A 84 -6.68 23.91 -19.99
C LYS A 84 -7.31 22.55 -19.71
N LEU A 85 -7.40 21.67 -20.72
CA LEU A 85 -8.09 20.39 -20.61
C LEU A 85 -7.21 19.28 -21.19
N LEU A 86 -6.73 18.39 -20.33
CA LEU A 86 -5.97 17.20 -20.68
C LEU A 86 -6.89 16.19 -21.37
N GLN A 87 -6.43 15.71 -22.53
CA GLN A 87 -7.15 14.79 -23.38
C GLN A 87 -6.13 13.97 -24.16
N GLY A 88 -6.16 12.64 -24.01
CA GLY A 88 -5.29 11.72 -24.73
C GLY A 88 -4.04 11.28 -23.95
N PRO A 89 -3.01 10.79 -24.66
CA PRO A 89 -1.85 10.16 -24.03
C PRO A 89 -1.02 11.09 -23.15
N SER A 90 -0.44 10.53 -22.10
CA SER A 90 0.57 11.18 -21.27
C SER A 90 1.59 10.18 -20.77
N THR A 91 2.86 10.58 -20.80
CA THR A 91 3.99 9.78 -20.34
C THR A 91 4.97 10.64 -19.57
N ARG A 92 5.35 10.19 -18.38
CA ARG A 92 6.42 10.76 -17.57
C ARG A 92 7.66 9.88 -17.64
N PHE A 93 8.84 10.50 -17.54
CA PHE A 93 10.12 9.82 -17.57
C PHE A 93 10.91 10.07 -16.27
N HIS A 94 11.63 9.04 -15.83
CA HIS A 94 12.69 9.16 -14.83
C HIS A 94 13.85 9.97 -15.41
N LYS A 95 14.72 10.50 -14.53
CA LYS A 95 15.95 11.24 -14.93
C LYS A 95 16.88 10.46 -15.88
N ASN A 96 16.81 9.13 -15.87
CA ASN A 96 17.59 8.29 -16.77
C ASN A 96 16.89 8.00 -18.11
N GLY A 97 15.80 8.72 -18.42
CA GLY A 97 15.05 8.60 -19.67
C GLY A 97 14.10 7.41 -19.74
N ARG A 98 14.05 6.53 -18.73
CA ARG A 98 13.08 5.42 -18.70
C ARG A 98 11.69 5.93 -18.33
N VAL A 99 10.65 5.33 -18.88
CA VAL A 99 9.27 5.65 -18.51
C VAL A 99 9.05 5.44 -17.01
N GLU A 100 8.52 6.45 -16.34
CA GLU A 100 8.09 6.40 -14.95
C GLU A 100 6.63 6.00 -14.85
N ASN A 101 5.75 6.66 -15.62
CA ASN A 101 4.37 6.28 -15.75
C ASN A 101 3.82 6.70 -17.12
N GLN A 102 2.76 6.01 -17.55
CA GLN A 102 2.05 6.37 -18.77
C GLN A 102 0.58 5.96 -18.68
N GLY A 103 -0.25 6.66 -19.43
CA GLY A 103 -1.67 6.35 -19.59
C GLY A 103 -2.38 7.42 -20.41
N ASN A 104 -3.71 7.41 -20.37
CA ASN A 104 -4.53 8.39 -21.08
C ASN A 104 -5.34 9.24 -20.10
N PHE A 105 -5.59 10.48 -20.50
CA PHE A 105 -6.57 11.36 -19.90
C PHE A 105 -7.80 11.48 -20.79
N LEU A 106 -8.98 11.60 -20.17
CA LEU A 106 -10.24 11.96 -20.80
C LEU A 106 -10.88 13.02 -19.92
N ASN A 107 -10.99 14.25 -20.43
CA ASN A 107 -11.51 15.40 -19.69
C ASN A 107 -10.85 15.57 -18.30
N ASP A 108 -9.52 15.72 -18.26
CA ASP A 108 -8.69 15.83 -17.04
C ASP A 108 -8.67 14.62 -16.10
N GLN A 109 -9.41 13.55 -16.42
CA GLN A 109 -9.45 12.35 -15.60
C GLN A 109 -8.61 11.24 -16.22
N LYS A 110 -7.90 10.48 -15.37
CA LYS A 110 -7.28 9.24 -15.82
C LYS A 110 -8.34 8.31 -16.41
N ASP A 111 -8.04 7.78 -17.59
CA ASP A 111 -8.92 6.86 -18.29
C ASP A 111 -8.13 5.69 -18.89
N GLY A 112 -8.76 4.52 -18.93
CA GLY A 112 -8.15 3.31 -19.44
C GLY A 112 -6.94 2.84 -18.61
N LEU A 113 -6.00 2.18 -19.29
CA LEU A 113 -4.83 1.57 -18.65
C LEU A 113 -3.78 2.63 -18.30
N TRP A 114 -3.44 2.68 -17.01
CA TRP A 114 -2.30 3.40 -16.48
C TRP A 114 -1.27 2.41 -15.95
N GLN A 115 0.01 2.69 -16.20
CA GLN A 115 1.13 1.84 -15.77
C GLN A 115 2.23 2.70 -15.16
N SER A 116 2.98 2.13 -14.22
CA SER A 116 4.17 2.77 -13.65
C SER A 116 5.32 1.79 -13.50
N TRP A 117 6.54 2.33 -13.55
CA TRP A 117 7.80 1.61 -13.41
C TRP A 117 8.75 2.37 -12.49
N ASP A 118 9.67 1.64 -11.85
CA ASP A 118 10.79 2.25 -11.13
C ASP A 118 11.90 2.72 -12.09
N ASN A 119 12.92 3.36 -11.54
CA ASN A 119 14.05 3.84 -12.33
C ASN A 119 14.91 2.72 -12.95
N LYS A 120 14.72 1.46 -12.55
CA LYS A 120 15.36 0.28 -13.16
C LYS A 120 14.50 -0.30 -14.30
N GLY A 121 13.28 0.20 -14.50
CA GLY A 121 12.33 -0.29 -15.49
C GLY A 121 11.48 -1.46 -14.99
N LEU A 122 11.49 -1.76 -13.69
CA LEU A 122 10.62 -2.78 -13.11
C LEU A 122 9.24 -2.19 -12.87
N LYS A 123 8.20 -2.90 -13.31
CA LYS A 123 6.81 -2.44 -13.23
C LYS A 123 6.35 -2.36 -11.77
N LYS A 124 5.92 -1.21 -11.27
CA LYS A 124 5.48 -1.05 -9.87
C LYS A 124 4.00 -1.34 -9.70
N ASP A 125 3.18 -0.73 -10.54
CA ASP A 125 1.74 -0.89 -10.53
C ASP A 125 1.14 -0.66 -11.92
N SER A 126 -0.10 -1.10 -12.06
CA SER A 126 -0.95 -0.71 -13.18
C SER A 126 -2.40 -0.68 -12.73
N ALA A 127 -3.17 0.25 -13.26
CA ALA A 127 -4.60 0.32 -12.95
C ALA A 127 -5.40 0.65 -14.20
N ILE A 128 -6.61 0.08 -14.28
CA ILE A 128 -7.61 0.48 -15.27
C ILE A 128 -8.52 1.49 -14.59
N TYR A 129 -8.62 2.67 -15.17
CA TYR A 129 -9.48 3.74 -14.74
C TYR A 129 -10.73 3.82 -15.63
N GLN A 130 -11.85 4.16 -15.01
CA GLN A 130 -13.09 4.51 -15.68
C GLN A 130 -13.72 5.68 -14.92
N HIS A 131 -14.02 6.78 -15.60
CA HIS A 131 -14.52 8.03 -14.98
C HIS A 131 -13.63 8.50 -13.80
N GLY A 132 -12.30 8.48 -13.99
CA GLY A 132 -11.32 8.87 -12.98
C GLY A 132 -11.17 7.90 -11.79
N LYS A 133 -11.94 6.80 -11.73
CA LYS A 133 -11.87 5.81 -10.65
C LYS A 133 -11.14 4.55 -11.10
N ALA A 134 -10.19 4.08 -10.29
CA ALA A 134 -9.51 2.82 -10.55
C ALA A 134 -10.46 1.64 -10.28
N ILE A 135 -10.88 0.96 -11.34
CA ILE A 135 -11.76 -0.22 -11.28
C ILE A 135 -10.97 -1.52 -11.12
N ARG A 136 -9.74 -1.55 -11.63
CA ARG A 136 -8.81 -2.68 -11.46
C ARG A 136 -7.43 -2.16 -11.14
N VAL A 137 -6.76 -2.76 -10.15
CA VAL A 137 -5.42 -2.35 -9.72
C VAL A 137 -4.55 -3.58 -9.55
N ALA A 138 -3.41 -3.59 -10.23
CA ALA A 138 -2.36 -4.56 -10.06
C ALA A 138 -1.12 -3.91 -9.43
N VAL A 139 -0.53 -4.55 -8.43
CA VAL A 139 0.69 -4.08 -7.75
C VAL A 139 1.72 -5.19 -7.77
N PHE A 140 2.97 -4.85 -8.06
CA PHE A 140 4.10 -5.76 -8.08
C PHE A 140 5.12 -5.35 -7.03
N LYS A 141 5.69 -6.34 -6.33
CA LYS A 141 6.84 -6.17 -5.46
C LYS A 141 7.93 -7.13 -5.87
N TYR A 142 9.18 -6.69 -5.72
CA TYR A 142 10.35 -7.43 -6.13
C TYR A 142 11.29 -7.65 -4.94
N ASN A 143 11.97 -8.78 -4.95
CA ASN A 143 13.09 -9.09 -4.07
C ASN A 143 14.33 -8.28 -4.48
N LYS A 144 15.37 -8.26 -3.63
CA LYS A 144 16.62 -7.52 -3.90
C LYS A 144 17.32 -7.97 -5.18
N ASN A 145 17.14 -9.23 -5.58
CA ASN A 145 17.67 -9.80 -6.82
C ASN A 145 16.83 -9.47 -8.07
N GLY A 146 15.75 -8.69 -7.93
CA GLY A 146 14.89 -8.29 -9.04
C GLY A 146 13.80 -9.31 -9.41
N MET A 147 13.73 -10.48 -8.76
CA MET A 147 12.63 -11.42 -8.96
C MET A 147 11.35 -10.92 -8.27
N VAL A 148 10.18 -11.22 -8.82
CA VAL A 148 8.90 -10.87 -8.20
C VAL A 148 8.77 -11.58 -6.84
N ASN A 149 8.55 -10.81 -5.78
CA ASN A 149 8.23 -11.29 -4.44
C ASN A 149 6.74 -11.62 -4.34
N TYR A 150 5.89 -10.68 -4.77
CA TYR A 150 4.48 -10.94 -4.98
C TYR A 150 3.91 -10.01 -6.03
N TYR A 151 2.79 -10.42 -6.63
CA TYR A 151 1.89 -9.50 -7.29
C TYR A 151 0.48 -9.66 -6.73
N SER A 152 -0.26 -8.56 -6.72
CA SER A 152 -1.66 -8.55 -6.29
C SER A 152 -2.53 -7.90 -7.35
N LEU A 153 -3.76 -8.36 -7.50
CA LEU A 153 -4.78 -7.81 -8.38
C LEU A 153 -6.06 -7.60 -7.58
N LYS A 154 -6.55 -6.37 -7.55
CA LYS A 154 -7.87 -6.02 -7.02
C LYS A 154 -8.79 -5.66 -8.19
N ASP A 155 -9.94 -6.29 -8.26
CA ASP A 155 -11.02 -5.95 -9.21
C ASP A 155 -12.23 -5.48 -8.41
N SER A 156 -12.47 -4.17 -8.43
CA SER A 156 -13.58 -3.55 -7.71
C SER A 156 -14.94 -3.86 -8.34
N LEU A 157 -14.99 -4.23 -9.63
CA LEU A 157 -16.26 -4.56 -10.30
C LEU A 157 -16.71 -5.98 -9.98
N ALA A 158 -15.76 -6.91 -9.91
CA ALA A 158 -16.03 -8.30 -9.56
C ALA A 158 -16.01 -8.54 -8.04
N ASP A 159 -15.62 -7.53 -7.25
CA ASP A 159 -15.30 -7.62 -5.82
C ASP A 159 -14.32 -8.77 -5.54
N THR A 160 -13.26 -8.86 -6.35
CA THR A 160 -12.22 -9.89 -6.19
C THR A 160 -10.86 -9.31 -5.84
N PHE A 161 -10.08 -10.13 -5.13
CA PHE A 161 -8.71 -9.84 -4.78
C PHE A 161 -7.86 -11.10 -4.91
N THR A 162 -6.77 -11.01 -5.67
CA THR A 162 -5.81 -12.10 -5.83
C THR A 162 -4.43 -11.63 -5.40
N THR A 163 -3.67 -12.47 -4.70
CA THR A 163 -2.23 -12.27 -4.49
C THR A 163 -1.50 -13.57 -4.76
N ILE A 164 -0.41 -13.50 -5.53
CA ILE A 164 0.48 -14.63 -5.77
C ILE A 164 1.87 -14.24 -5.29
N SER A 165 2.45 -15.07 -4.42
CA SER A 165 3.74 -14.81 -3.78
C SER A 165 4.77 -15.87 -4.19
N TYR A 166 6.02 -15.44 -4.30
CA TYR A 166 7.17 -16.26 -4.64
C TYR A 166 8.32 -16.00 -3.66
N ASN A 167 9.20 -16.98 -3.48
CA ASN A 167 10.45 -16.77 -2.74
C ASN A 167 11.55 -16.14 -3.61
N ASP A 168 12.72 -15.91 -3.04
CA ASP A 168 13.89 -15.32 -3.73
C ASP A 168 14.43 -16.18 -4.90
N LYS A 169 13.98 -17.43 -5.03
CA LYS A 169 14.32 -18.32 -6.15
C LYS A 169 13.22 -18.38 -7.21
N GLY A 170 12.16 -17.56 -7.07
CA GLY A 170 11.01 -17.53 -7.98
C GLY A 170 10.06 -18.72 -7.82
N ILE A 171 10.17 -19.48 -6.73
CA ILE A 171 9.29 -20.61 -6.47
C ILE A 171 8.01 -20.09 -5.81
N LEU A 172 6.86 -20.50 -6.33
CA LEU A 172 5.53 -20.16 -5.78
C LEU A 172 5.44 -20.61 -4.32
N THR A 173 5.09 -19.67 -3.43
CA THR A 173 4.94 -19.93 -1.99
C THR A 173 3.50 -19.79 -1.52
N SER A 174 2.71 -18.91 -2.15
CA SER A 174 1.29 -18.81 -1.84
C SER A 174 0.44 -18.24 -2.98
N GLU A 175 -0.82 -18.66 -2.99
CA GLU A 175 -1.89 -18.05 -3.78
C GLU A 175 -3.04 -17.69 -2.85
N VAL A 176 -3.50 -16.46 -2.94
CA VAL A 176 -4.63 -15.93 -2.20
C VAL A 176 -5.65 -15.48 -3.23
N PHE A 177 -6.90 -15.90 -3.09
CA PHE A 177 -8.03 -15.42 -3.88
C PHE A 177 -9.18 -15.10 -2.94
N PHE A 178 -9.83 -13.95 -3.13
CA PHE A 178 -11.06 -13.57 -2.46
C PHE A 178 -12.11 -13.13 -3.48
N LYS A 179 -13.37 -13.44 -3.18
CA LYS A 179 -14.56 -12.83 -3.78
C LYS A 179 -15.47 -12.37 -2.63
N GLY A 180 -15.61 -11.06 -2.48
CA GLY A 180 -16.21 -10.44 -1.30
C GLY A 180 -15.49 -10.86 -0.02
N GLN A 181 -16.24 -11.46 0.91
CA GLN A 181 -15.68 -11.93 2.18
C GLN A 181 -15.11 -13.34 2.12
N LEU A 182 -15.40 -14.13 1.09
CA LEU A 182 -14.95 -15.52 0.99
C LEU A 182 -13.66 -15.61 0.20
N GLY A 183 -12.71 -16.42 0.65
CA GLY A 183 -11.47 -16.62 -0.05
C GLY A 183 -10.86 -18.01 0.11
N ILE A 184 -9.84 -18.26 -0.69
CA ILE A 184 -9.02 -19.46 -0.69
C ILE A 184 -7.59 -18.97 -0.56
N LEU A 185 -6.85 -19.51 0.41
CA LEU A 185 -5.41 -19.37 0.50
C LEU A 185 -4.77 -20.75 0.40
N LYS A 186 -3.88 -20.87 -0.57
CA LYS A 186 -3.01 -22.01 -0.79
C LYS A 186 -1.60 -21.63 -0.40
N THR A 187 -0.95 -22.41 0.44
CA THR A 187 0.50 -22.26 0.71
C THR A 187 1.23 -23.49 0.21
N TYR A 188 2.41 -23.27 -0.36
CA TYR A 188 3.25 -24.29 -0.97
C TYR A 188 4.54 -24.44 -0.19
N ASP A 189 4.99 -25.69 -0.04
CA ASP A 189 6.34 -26.04 0.40
C ASP A 189 6.99 -26.88 -0.70
N SER A 190 7.97 -26.30 -1.38
CA SER A 190 8.70 -26.95 -2.47
C SER A 190 7.79 -27.57 -3.56
N GLY A 191 6.68 -26.88 -3.88
CA GLY A 191 5.71 -27.31 -4.91
C GLY A 191 4.57 -28.19 -4.39
N THR A 192 4.61 -28.64 -3.13
CA THR A 192 3.50 -29.40 -2.52
C THR A 192 2.57 -28.46 -1.77
N VAL A 193 1.24 -28.60 -1.97
CA VAL A 193 0.25 -27.83 -1.20
C VAL A 193 0.31 -28.28 0.26
N LYS A 194 0.71 -27.35 1.14
CA LYS A 194 0.78 -27.58 2.59
C LYS A 194 -0.52 -27.22 3.30
N LEU A 195 -1.28 -26.30 2.72
CA LEU A 195 -2.52 -25.79 3.28
C LEU A 195 -3.42 -25.33 2.15
N ASP A 196 -4.63 -25.87 2.09
CA ASP A 196 -5.74 -25.41 1.26
C ASP A 196 -6.93 -25.21 2.18
N SER A 197 -7.44 -24.00 2.29
CA SER A 197 -8.50 -23.70 3.25
C SER A 197 -9.40 -22.59 2.74
N LEU A 198 -10.68 -22.67 3.11
CA LEU A 198 -11.66 -21.60 2.92
C LEU A 198 -11.45 -20.58 4.04
N TYR A 199 -11.29 -19.31 3.68
CA TYR A 199 -11.06 -18.19 4.59
C TYR A 199 -12.19 -17.19 4.48
N THR A 200 -12.45 -16.46 5.58
CA THR A 200 -13.19 -15.20 5.56
C THR A 200 -12.18 -14.04 5.55
N ARG A 201 -12.52 -12.88 4.95
CA ARG A 201 -11.68 -11.66 4.99
C ARG A 201 -11.73 -10.96 6.36
N GLU A 202 -12.16 -11.67 7.40
CA GLU A 202 -12.25 -11.12 8.74
C GLU A 202 -10.85 -10.95 9.33
N GLU A 203 -10.55 -9.72 9.71
CA GLU A 203 -9.38 -9.34 10.47
C GLU A 203 -9.83 -8.72 11.78
N ARG A 204 -9.23 -9.16 12.88
CA ARG A 204 -9.55 -8.68 14.21
C ARG A 204 -8.30 -8.66 15.06
N GLU A 205 -8.04 -7.57 15.77
CA GLU A 205 -6.93 -7.54 16.73
C GLU A 205 -7.21 -8.42 17.95
N ALA A 206 -6.16 -8.80 18.65
CA ALA A 206 -6.31 -9.46 19.94
C ALA A 206 -6.93 -8.50 20.96
N ALA A 207 -7.92 -8.98 21.73
CA ALA A 207 -8.70 -8.16 22.65
C ALA A 207 -8.87 -8.86 24.00
N PHE A 208 -9.07 -8.09 25.07
CA PHE A 208 -9.45 -8.66 26.35
C PHE A 208 -10.83 -9.33 26.21
N VAL A 209 -11.04 -10.48 26.85
CA VAL A 209 -12.32 -11.19 26.79
C VAL A 209 -13.45 -10.30 27.32
N GLY A 210 -14.50 -10.12 26.51
CA GLY A 210 -15.59 -9.17 26.79
C GLY A 210 -15.26 -7.70 26.45
N GLY A 211 -14.16 -7.47 25.73
CA GLY A 211 -13.78 -6.18 25.16
C GLY A 211 -13.30 -5.14 26.18
N GLN A 212 -13.24 -3.89 25.73
CA GLN A 212 -12.71 -2.76 26.51
C GLN A 212 -13.43 -2.55 27.84
N ALA A 213 -14.76 -2.74 27.88
CA ALA A 213 -15.54 -2.56 29.11
C ALA A 213 -15.19 -3.61 30.17
N ALA A 214 -14.98 -4.87 29.76
CA ALA A 214 -14.55 -5.92 30.68
C ALA A 214 -13.10 -5.70 31.16
N TRP A 215 -12.23 -5.19 30.29
CA TRP A 215 -10.87 -4.80 30.67
C TRP A 215 -10.86 -3.73 31.77
N ILE A 216 -11.65 -2.67 31.62
CA ILE A 216 -11.75 -1.60 32.62
C ILE A 216 -12.23 -2.15 33.97
N ARG A 217 -13.28 -2.99 33.97
CA ARG A 217 -13.78 -3.64 35.20
C ARG A 217 -12.74 -4.54 35.85
N TYR A 218 -11.99 -5.30 35.04
CA TYR A 218 -10.92 -6.15 35.53
C TYR A 218 -9.81 -5.32 36.20
N LEU A 219 -9.40 -4.20 35.59
CA LEU A 219 -8.45 -3.27 36.18
C LEU A 219 -8.97 -2.70 37.51
N GLN A 220 -10.18 -2.15 37.53
CA GLN A 220 -10.77 -1.57 38.75
C GLN A 220 -10.82 -2.55 39.92
N LYS A 221 -10.99 -3.84 39.65
CA LYS A 221 -11.07 -4.88 40.68
C LYS A 221 -9.69 -5.38 41.14
N ASN A 222 -8.69 -5.44 40.26
CA ASN A 222 -7.45 -6.18 40.52
C ASN A 222 -6.19 -5.30 40.57
N LEU A 223 -6.22 -4.13 39.93
CA LEU A 223 -5.12 -3.18 39.85
C LEU A 223 -4.97 -2.44 41.18
N ASN A 224 -3.76 -2.43 41.73
CA ASN A 224 -3.42 -1.59 42.86
C ASN A 224 -3.11 -0.16 42.37
N ALA A 225 -4.16 0.67 42.31
CA ALA A 225 -4.05 2.07 41.91
C ALA A 225 -3.17 2.92 42.85
N ASN A 226 -2.97 2.48 44.10
CA ASN A 226 -2.14 3.19 45.08
C ASN A 226 -0.63 2.93 44.90
N THR A 227 -0.23 2.01 44.00
CA THR A 227 1.18 1.68 43.71
C THR A 227 2.07 2.93 43.50
N PRO A 228 1.75 3.87 42.60
CA PRO A 228 2.56 5.08 42.44
C PRO A 228 2.60 5.95 43.71
N VAL A 229 1.48 6.09 44.44
CA VAL A 229 1.40 6.91 45.67
C VAL A 229 2.27 6.31 46.77
N ASN A 230 2.16 5.00 46.99
CA ASN A 230 2.96 4.25 47.97
C ASN A 230 4.46 4.36 47.67
N ASN A 231 4.82 4.45 46.39
CA ASN A 231 6.18 4.62 45.91
C ASN A 231 6.59 6.09 45.73
N ARG A 232 5.84 7.04 46.33
CA ARG A 232 6.15 8.48 46.35
C ARG A 232 6.32 9.08 44.94
N SER A 233 5.53 8.58 43.98
CA SER A 233 5.49 9.13 42.62
C SER A 233 5.03 10.59 42.64
N PRO A 234 5.59 11.46 41.79
CA PRO A 234 5.11 12.83 41.67
C PRO A 234 3.67 12.86 41.13
N ARG A 235 2.93 13.92 41.46
CA ARG A 235 1.61 14.17 40.88
C ARG A 235 1.66 14.19 39.36
N GLY A 236 0.63 13.66 38.72
CA GLY A 236 0.54 13.66 37.27
C GLY A 236 -0.16 12.43 36.69
N LYS A 237 -0.16 12.39 35.36
CA LYS A 237 -0.76 11.33 34.55
C LYS A 237 0.34 10.49 33.93
N PHE A 238 0.38 9.20 34.28
CA PHE A 238 1.38 8.25 33.80
C PHE A 238 0.71 7.19 32.94
N GLN A 239 1.03 7.14 31.65
CA GLN A 239 0.54 6.10 30.76
C GLN A 239 1.60 5.01 30.62
N VAL A 240 1.42 3.91 31.33
CA VAL A 240 2.24 2.70 31.22
C VAL A 240 1.86 1.95 29.96
N MET A 241 2.86 1.59 29.15
CA MET A 241 2.66 0.77 27.95
C MET A 241 3.31 -0.58 28.14
N VAL A 242 2.56 -1.66 27.95
CA VAL A 242 3.08 -3.04 28.02
C VAL A 242 2.83 -3.76 26.70
N LYS A 243 3.87 -4.43 26.20
CA LYS A 243 3.81 -5.29 25.01
C LYS A 243 3.78 -6.76 25.46
N PHE A 244 2.94 -7.58 24.84
CA PHE A 244 2.90 -9.02 25.08
C PHE A 244 2.40 -9.77 23.84
N ILE A 245 2.58 -11.08 23.81
CA ILE A 245 2.06 -11.96 22.76
C ILE A 245 0.74 -12.58 23.25
N VAL A 246 -0.28 -12.54 22.40
CA VAL A 246 -1.50 -13.35 22.55
C VAL A 246 -1.41 -14.50 21.55
N ALA A 247 -1.38 -15.73 22.06
CA ALA A 247 -1.35 -16.93 21.25
C ALA A 247 -2.73 -17.28 20.67
N LYS A 248 -2.78 -18.15 19.66
CA LYS A 248 -4.02 -18.63 19.01
C LYS A 248 -5.05 -19.27 19.94
N ASP A 249 -4.62 -19.76 21.10
CA ASP A 249 -5.49 -20.34 22.14
C ASP A 249 -5.91 -19.31 23.20
N GLY A 250 -5.49 -18.05 23.06
CA GLY A 250 -5.73 -16.95 23.99
C GLY A 250 -4.75 -16.84 25.16
N SER A 251 -3.76 -17.74 25.27
CA SER A 251 -2.72 -17.62 26.30
C SER A 251 -1.78 -16.43 26.04
N ILE A 252 -1.21 -15.90 27.11
CA ILE A 252 -0.34 -14.72 27.08
C ILE A 252 1.10 -15.15 27.36
N SER A 253 2.05 -14.60 26.61
CA SER A 253 3.49 -14.75 26.85
C SER A 253 4.26 -13.45 26.58
N GLU A 254 5.55 -13.43 26.91
CA GLU A 254 6.47 -12.33 26.60
C GLU A 254 5.97 -10.95 27.04
N VAL A 255 5.44 -10.86 28.27
CA VAL A 255 4.93 -9.60 28.84
C VAL A 255 6.10 -8.70 29.23
N ILE A 256 6.31 -7.63 28.46
CA ILE A 256 7.45 -6.72 28.56
C ILE A 256 6.94 -5.27 28.67
N PRO A 257 7.28 -4.53 29.74
CA PRO A 257 6.98 -3.11 29.83
C PRO A 257 7.81 -2.33 28.81
N GLN A 258 7.18 -1.37 28.13
CA GLN A 258 7.82 -0.47 27.17
C GLN A 258 8.08 0.92 27.75
N THR A 259 7.45 1.24 28.88
CA THR A 259 7.73 2.45 29.67
C THR A 259 8.60 2.11 30.86
N LYS A 260 9.16 3.14 31.50
CA LYS A 260 9.89 3.00 32.76
C LYS A 260 9.78 4.30 33.57
N PHE A 261 8.70 4.45 34.33
CA PHE A 261 8.52 5.60 35.21
C PHE A 261 9.21 5.44 36.56
N GLY A 262 9.48 4.20 37.00
CA GLY A 262 10.29 3.94 38.20
C GLY A 262 9.51 3.96 39.52
N TYR A 263 8.18 3.97 39.47
CA TYR A 263 7.32 4.01 40.67
C TYR A 263 6.47 2.73 40.84
N GLY A 264 6.94 1.60 40.31
CA GLY A 264 6.29 0.29 40.41
C GLY A 264 5.04 0.10 39.51
N MET A 265 4.65 1.12 38.73
CA MET A 265 3.47 1.03 37.86
C MET A 265 3.64 -0.01 36.74
N GLU A 266 4.83 -0.10 36.14
CA GLU A 266 5.15 -1.11 35.13
C GLU A 266 4.99 -2.53 35.68
N ASP A 267 5.58 -2.82 36.84
CA ASP A 267 5.55 -4.14 37.46
C ASP A 267 4.11 -4.54 37.81
N GLU A 268 3.32 -3.58 38.26
CA GLU A 268 1.91 -3.79 38.58
C GLU A 268 1.08 -4.10 37.31
N VAL A 269 1.30 -3.38 36.21
CA VAL A 269 0.61 -3.67 34.93
C VAL A 269 1.07 -5.01 34.35
N VAL A 270 2.36 -5.34 34.45
CA VAL A 270 2.89 -6.66 34.04
C VAL A 270 2.24 -7.78 34.85
N ARG A 271 2.12 -7.63 36.18
CA ARG A 271 1.45 -8.59 37.07
C ARG A 271 -0.01 -8.80 36.65
N ILE A 272 -0.73 -7.71 36.39
CA ILE A 272 -2.14 -7.71 35.98
C ILE A 272 -2.35 -8.44 34.66
N ILE A 273 -1.48 -8.21 33.68
CA ILE A 273 -1.57 -8.89 32.38
C ILE A 273 -1.25 -10.39 32.54
N LYS A 274 -0.20 -10.74 33.30
CA LYS A 274 0.18 -12.15 33.54
C LYS A 274 -0.87 -12.96 34.30
N ASN A 275 -1.53 -12.32 35.27
CA ASN A 275 -2.56 -12.96 36.12
C ASN A 275 -3.98 -12.80 35.55
N GLY A 276 -4.10 -12.23 34.36
CA GLY A 276 -5.37 -12.02 33.68
C GLY A 276 -5.98 -13.30 33.12
N PRO A 277 -7.27 -13.25 32.70
CA PRO A 277 -7.86 -14.32 31.92
C PRO A 277 -7.16 -14.45 30.56
N LYS A 278 -7.44 -15.57 29.87
CA LYS A 278 -7.08 -15.69 28.44
C LYS A 278 -7.72 -14.55 27.63
N TRP A 279 -6.98 -14.05 26.66
CA TRP A 279 -7.45 -13.01 25.73
C TRP A 279 -8.11 -13.64 24.51
N GLU A 280 -8.95 -12.86 23.82
CA GLU A 280 -9.40 -13.23 22.49
C GLU A 280 -8.23 -13.05 21.51
N PRO A 281 -7.85 -14.11 20.77
CA PRO A 281 -6.74 -14.05 19.84
C PRO A 281 -7.07 -13.17 18.64
N ALA A 282 -6.02 -12.61 18.05
CA ALA A 282 -6.12 -11.92 16.77
C ALA A 282 -6.61 -12.90 15.70
N VAL A 283 -7.46 -12.41 14.82
CA VAL A 283 -7.96 -13.12 13.65
C VAL A 283 -7.31 -12.50 12.43
N GLN A 284 -6.64 -13.33 11.63
CA GLN A 284 -6.18 -12.97 10.30
C GLN A 284 -6.71 -13.98 9.31
N TYR A 285 -7.38 -13.48 8.27
CA TYR A 285 -8.07 -14.32 7.30
C TYR A 285 -9.07 -15.30 7.96
N GLY A 286 -9.75 -14.90 9.04
CA GLY A 286 -10.66 -15.82 9.77
C GLY A 286 -9.96 -16.90 10.61
N ARG A 287 -8.62 -16.90 10.72
CA ARG A 287 -7.87 -17.79 11.61
C ARG A 287 -7.31 -17.07 12.81
N LYS A 288 -7.41 -17.74 13.97
CA LYS A 288 -6.71 -17.32 15.19
C LYS A 288 -5.20 -17.44 14.97
N VAL A 289 -4.49 -16.32 15.07
CA VAL A 289 -3.04 -16.22 14.90
C VAL A 289 -2.37 -15.73 16.18
N ASN A 290 -1.09 -16.06 16.34
CA ASN A 290 -0.27 -15.45 17.39
C ASN A 290 0.05 -14.01 16.97
N ALA A 291 -0.23 -13.03 17.83
CA ALA A 291 0.03 -11.63 17.53
C ALA A 291 0.55 -10.89 18.76
N TYR A 292 1.41 -9.89 18.54
CA TYR A 292 1.78 -8.97 19.60
C TYR A 292 0.66 -7.95 19.84
N ARG A 293 0.44 -7.57 21.09
CA ARG A 293 -0.48 -6.52 21.51
C ARG A 293 0.28 -5.49 22.35
N ARG A 294 -0.08 -4.22 22.20
CA ARG A 294 0.39 -3.12 23.06
C ARG A 294 -0.79 -2.56 23.82
N GLN A 295 -0.76 -2.68 25.15
CA GLN A 295 -1.87 -2.26 25.99
C GLN A 295 -1.44 -1.08 26.88
N PRO A 296 -2.05 0.11 26.69
CA PRO A 296 -1.87 1.22 27.62
C PRO A 296 -2.72 1.03 28.87
N VAL A 297 -2.16 1.39 30.03
CA VAL A 297 -2.85 1.58 31.31
C VAL A 297 -2.42 2.93 31.89
N THR A 298 -3.37 3.75 32.32
CA THR A 298 -3.08 5.09 32.84
C THR A 298 -3.32 5.16 34.33
N PHE A 299 -2.30 5.61 35.07
CA PHE A 299 -2.41 6.01 36.46
C PHE A 299 -2.56 7.54 36.51
N ILE A 300 -3.45 8.02 37.38
CA ILE A 300 -3.62 9.44 37.68
C ILE A 300 -3.28 9.59 39.16
N VAL A 301 -2.25 10.38 39.46
CA VAL A 301 -1.83 10.71 40.82
C VAL A 301 -2.31 12.14 41.10
N GLU A 302 -3.37 12.25 41.87
CA GLU A 302 -4.00 13.52 42.25
C GLU A 302 -3.31 14.16 43.48
N PRO A 303 -3.38 15.49 43.64
CA PRO A 303 -3.03 16.14 44.90
C PRO A 303 -4.04 15.77 46.00
N TYR A 304 -3.53 15.57 47.21
CA TYR A 304 -4.36 15.53 48.43
C TYR A 304 -4.99 16.90 48.72
#